data_AF-A0A2H0P987-F1
#
_entry.id   AF-A0A2H0P987-F1
#
_cell.length_a   1.000
_cell.length_b   1.000
_cell.length_c   1.000
_cell.angle_alpha   90.00
_cell.angle_beta   90.00
_cell.angle_gamma   90.00
#
_symmetry.space_group_name_H-M   'P 1'
#
loop_
_entity.id
_entity.type
_entity.pdbx_description
1 polymer ?
#
loop_
_entity_poly.entity_id
_entity_poly.type
_entity_poly.pdbx_seq_one_letter_code
_entity_poly.pdbx_strand_id
1 'polypeptide(L)'
;WTRLHINAWSPGSFNFGSTEVYTTGGGGNAVYAMPGLDAGATYQLYVEVDDDNSSGGHVEYDVPGGFPMTVQPGSVSFVMSPASGVVSGTIYLQSGATDFQNVFLYGRTLASLRPERVGETFVDVSTGLPGFSCGGLPAGNPSSATVGGGYCAGVSSATFLVTGANTETLEISMLHTTSGQSAKQILSIVNGATSTVVADLSGQTFSISGNILNQVTDATFNTNPKIVANAPFIGPLGYPAGLSSTTARVTAIRQDIDAYGVAISTVFSPLTSRVGFIVDTGTFTISNVPKGNYFVRTTALRACATCPILVPAVGRVVSVAGASVSSVTLTLSDGYSVSGSISLDGGVLDARIFDVSVVNRRQEVVRSTVVYLGDINQGVVANSVDYSFTNLPEGEFYTLTVNGRLFPIKYAGRPIRFPDAALSPNGLKSNLTAQNVTLKRAAYLTGRLKDGGTGEMIRAANATLLAPNFRISATANPWTEGGYVVAAASISARPIEGDGYFRVGPLIPDVSYDLRLAQATWDPNFLASGSQNYAPVTISGQKPTPGEIRDVG
;
A
#
# COMPACT_ATOMS: atom_id res chain seq x y z
N TRP A 1 -28.92 25.53 -18.12
CA TRP A 1 -27.70 26.34 -18.26
C TRP A 1 -26.81 25.96 -17.10
N THR A 2 -25.53 25.75 -17.34
CA THR A 2 -24.56 25.43 -16.29
C THR A 2 -23.85 26.72 -15.92
N ARG A 3 -23.79 27.04 -14.62
CA ARG A 3 -23.08 28.22 -14.12
C ARG A 3 -21.67 27.80 -13.72
N LEU A 4 -20.67 28.50 -14.24
CA LEU A 4 -19.25 28.29 -13.92
C LEU A 4 -18.76 29.47 -13.11
N HIS A 5 -18.32 29.23 -11.88
CA HIS A 5 -17.60 30.19 -11.06
C HIS A 5 -16.11 30.00 -11.29
N ILE A 6 -15.46 30.97 -11.92
CA ILE A 6 -14.06 30.88 -12.32
C ILE A 6 -13.25 31.84 -11.48
N ASN A 7 -12.23 31.33 -10.80
CA ASN A 7 -11.32 32.10 -9.97
C ASN A 7 -9.89 31.99 -10.50
N ALA A 8 -9.15 33.09 -10.51
CA ALA A 8 -7.76 33.17 -10.91
C ALA A 8 -6.89 33.58 -9.73
N TRP A 9 -5.84 32.81 -9.46
CA TRP A 9 -4.88 33.07 -8.39
C TRP A 9 -3.44 33.00 -8.91
N SER A 10 -2.58 33.93 -8.52
CA SER A 10 -1.15 33.86 -8.82
C SER A 10 -0.33 34.02 -7.53
N PRO A 11 0.73 33.23 -7.30
CA PRO A 11 1.59 33.37 -6.13
C PRO A 11 2.32 34.72 -6.05
N GLY A 12 2.42 35.45 -7.17
CA GLY A 12 3.19 36.70 -7.30
C GLY A 12 2.38 37.96 -7.59
N SER A 13 1.04 37.86 -7.60
CA SER A 13 0.14 39.01 -7.81
C SER A 13 -0.76 39.24 -6.59
N PHE A 14 -1.03 40.51 -6.28
CA PHE A 14 -2.02 40.89 -5.27
C PHE A 14 -3.45 40.96 -5.83
N ASN A 15 -3.61 40.81 -7.15
CA ASN A 15 -4.89 40.86 -7.82
C ASN A 15 -5.48 39.45 -7.97
N PHE A 16 -6.73 39.30 -7.52
CA PHE A 16 -7.53 38.08 -7.67
C PHE A 16 -8.61 38.34 -8.72
N GLY A 17 -8.71 37.46 -9.72
CA GLY A 17 -9.79 37.53 -10.70
C GLY A 17 -10.89 36.54 -10.33
N SER A 18 -12.14 36.97 -10.41
CA SER A 18 -13.30 36.06 -10.36
C SER A 18 -14.29 36.46 -11.45
N THR A 19 -14.86 35.49 -12.14
CA THR A 19 -15.93 35.74 -13.12
C THR A 19 -16.90 34.58 -13.15
N GLU A 20 -18.12 34.86 -13.61
CA GLU A 20 -19.15 33.85 -13.81
C GLU A 20 -19.46 33.71 -15.29
N VAL A 21 -19.50 32.47 -15.76
CA VAL A 21 -19.80 32.16 -17.16
C VAL A 21 -20.95 31.17 -17.20
N TYR A 22 -21.90 31.40 -18.11
CA TYR A 22 -23.03 30.51 -18.33
C TYR A 22 -22.81 29.74 -19.62
N THR A 23 -22.74 28.41 -19.53
CA THR A 23 -22.65 27.54 -20.71
C THR A 23 -24.00 26.85 -20.96
N THR A 24 -24.34 26.62 -22.22
CA THR A 24 -25.49 25.80 -22.59
C THR A 24 -25.25 24.37 -22.12
N GLY A 25 -26.23 23.79 -21.42
CA GLY A 25 -26.11 22.45 -20.81
C GLY A 25 -25.85 21.40 -21.89
N GLY A 26 -24.66 20.81 -21.87
CA GLY A 26 -24.17 19.93 -22.96
C GLY A 26 -22.68 20.08 -23.28
N GLY A 27 -21.99 21.02 -22.64
CA GLY A 27 -20.57 21.28 -22.90
C GLY A 27 -20.37 22.28 -24.02
N GLY A 28 -19.40 23.14 -23.82
CA GLY A 28 -19.14 24.25 -24.72
C GLY A 28 -17.78 24.88 -24.45
N ASN A 29 -17.31 25.65 -25.43
CA ASN A 29 -16.15 26.50 -25.26
C ASN A 29 -16.56 27.72 -24.42
N ALA A 30 -16.06 27.80 -23.19
CA ALA A 30 -16.25 28.98 -22.36
C ALA A 30 -15.15 29.98 -22.73
N VAL A 31 -15.50 31.00 -23.51
CA VAL A 31 -14.61 32.15 -23.77
C VAL A 31 -15.05 33.29 -22.88
N TYR A 32 -14.13 33.77 -22.04
CA TYR A 32 -14.41 34.85 -21.10
C TYR A 32 -13.19 35.72 -20.87
N ALA A 33 -13.43 36.94 -20.38
CA ALA A 33 -12.40 37.86 -19.94
C ALA A 33 -12.48 38.02 -18.43
N MET A 34 -11.32 37.96 -17.76
CA MET A 34 -11.19 38.36 -16.36
C MET A 34 -10.47 39.72 -16.30
N PRO A 35 -11.21 40.83 -16.13
CA PRO A 35 -10.59 42.13 -15.97
C PRO A 35 -9.87 42.21 -14.61
N GLY A 36 -8.82 43.04 -14.54
CA GLY A 36 -8.11 43.32 -13.29
C GLY A 36 -6.92 42.41 -12.97
N LEU A 37 -6.52 41.51 -13.87
CA LEU A 37 -5.31 40.70 -13.73
C LEU A 37 -4.06 41.48 -14.18
N ASP A 38 -2.96 41.38 -13.42
CA ASP A 38 -1.68 41.99 -13.75
C ASP A 38 -1.09 41.44 -15.05
N ALA A 39 -0.79 42.32 -16.01
CA ALA A 39 -0.18 41.95 -17.29
C ALA A 39 1.19 41.28 -17.08
N GLY A 40 1.38 40.11 -17.71
CA GLY A 40 2.64 39.35 -17.67
C GLY A 40 2.81 38.40 -16.48
N ALA A 41 1.85 38.37 -15.53
CA ALA A 41 1.85 37.39 -14.45
C ALA A 41 1.13 36.09 -14.86
N THR A 42 1.62 34.94 -14.41
CA THR A 42 0.98 33.64 -14.65
C THR A 42 -0.03 33.34 -13.55
N TYR A 43 -1.27 33.01 -13.92
CA TYR A 43 -2.35 32.68 -12.99
C TYR A 43 -2.72 31.19 -13.08
N GLN A 44 -3.11 30.63 -11.95
CA GLN A 44 -3.79 29.35 -11.80
C GLN A 44 -5.30 29.60 -11.77
N LEU A 45 -6.02 28.96 -12.67
CA LEU A 45 -7.46 29.01 -12.74
C LEU A 45 -8.09 27.85 -12.02
N TYR A 46 -9.10 28.15 -11.22
CA TYR A 46 -9.97 27.23 -10.53
C TYR A 46 -11.38 27.45 -11.07
N VAL A 47 -12.10 26.36 -11.34
CA VAL A 47 -13.48 26.42 -11.81
C VAL A 47 -14.33 25.56 -10.90
N GLU A 48 -15.36 26.19 -10.35
CA GLU A 48 -16.44 25.52 -9.66
C GLU A 48 -17.66 25.52 -10.57
N VAL A 49 -18.28 24.34 -10.71
CA VAL A 49 -19.45 24.14 -11.55
C VAL A 49 -20.67 24.07 -10.66
N ASP A 50 -21.59 25.01 -10.84
CA ASP A 50 -22.88 24.99 -10.18
C ASP A 50 -23.95 24.54 -11.18
N ASP A 51 -24.38 23.28 -11.03
CA ASP A 51 -25.44 22.67 -11.81
C ASP A 51 -26.78 22.87 -11.08
N ASP A 52 -27.52 23.92 -11.45
CA ASP A 52 -28.83 24.30 -10.88
C ASP A 52 -29.99 23.30 -11.20
N ASN A 53 -29.68 22.06 -11.59
CA ASN A 53 -30.68 21.04 -11.88
C ASN A 53 -31.18 20.39 -10.58
N SER A 54 -32.31 20.91 -10.08
CA SER A 54 -33.16 20.41 -8.99
C SER A 54 -33.72 18.98 -9.14
N SER A 55 -33.14 18.15 -10.02
CA SER A 55 -33.50 16.75 -10.25
C SER A 55 -32.27 15.83 -10.19
N GLY A 56 -31.52 15.89 -9.09
CA GLY A 56 -30.84 14.73 -8.49
C GLY A 56 -29.63 14.10 -9.20
N GLY A 57 -28.95 14.80 -10.10
CA GLY A 57 -27.68 14.30 -10.68
C GLY A 57 -26.68 15.43 -10.86
N HIS A 58 -25.55 15.37 -10.14
CA HIS A 58 -24.38 16.17 -10.45
C HIS A 58 -23.83 15.69 -11.81
N VAL A 59 -23.69 16.58 -12.79
CA VAL A 59 -23.06 16.22 -14.07
C VAL A 59 -21.56 16.40 -13.89
N GLU A 60 -20.80 15.32 -14.07
CA GLU A 60 -19.34 15.45 -14.13
C GLU A 60 -18.94 16.03 -15.50
N TYR A 61 -17.85 16.82 -15.52
CA TYR A 61 -17.31 17.40 -16.74
C TYR A 61 -15.84 16.99 -16.92
N ASP A 62 -15.49 16.64 -18.15
CA ASP A 62 -14.12 16.42 -18.60
C ASP A 62 -13.50 17.76 -19.05
N VAL A 63 -12.32 18.06 -18.53
CA VAL A 63 -11.48 19.19 -18.96
C VAL A 63 -10.09 18.67 -19.29
N PRO A 64 -9.63 18.77 -20.55
CA PRO A 64 -8.28 18.36 -20.92
C PRO A 64 -7.21 19.09 -20.08
N GLY A 65 -6.39 18.32 -19.35
CA GLY A 65 -5.34 18.85 -18.47
C GLY A 65 -5.77 19.20 -17.05
N GLY A 66 -7.09 19.14 -16.75
CA GLY A 66 -7.65 19.38 -15.42
C GLY A 66 -7.54 20.82 -14.92
N PHE A 67 -7.96 21.01 -13.66
CA PHE A 67 -7.75 22.24 -12.90
C PHE A 67 -6.83 21.95 -11.69
N PRO A 68 -5.99 22.91 -11.25
CA PRO A 68 -5.90 24.26 -11.77
C PRO A 68 -5.18 24.37 -13.12
N MET A 69 -5.68 25.23 -14.00
CA MET A 69 -5.08 25.48 -15.32
C MET A 69 -4.23 26.74 -15.30
N THR A 70 -3.01 26.66 -15.84
CA THR A 70 -2.10 27.81 -15.94
C THR A 70 -2.48 28.69 -17.14
N VAL A 71 -2.76 29.97 -16.91
CA VAL A 71 -3.11 30.94 -17.95
C VAL A 71 -2.34 32.25 -17.81
N GLN A 72 -2.35 33.04 -18.87
CA GLN A 72 -1.87 34.42 -18.89
C GLN A 72 -3.07 35.38 -19.04
N PRO A 73 -2.96 36.62 -18.54
CA PRO A 73 -4.00 37.65 -18.67
C PRO A 73 -4.41 37.86 -20.14
N GLY A 74 -5.71 37.84 -20.41
CA GLY A 74 -6.27 37.95 -21.75
C GLY A 74 -7.59 37.19 -21.90
N SER A 75 -7.95 36.87 -23.15
CA SER A 75 -9.07 35.96 -23.44
C SER A 75 -8.65 34.54 -23.09
N VAL A 76 -9.21 33.99 -22.02
CA VAL A 76 -9.02 32.60 -21.65
C VAL A 76 -10.12 31.77 -22.28
N SER A 77 -9.74 30.64 -22.88
CA SER A 77 -10.67 29.63 -23.37
C SER A 77 -10.29 28.27 -22.84
N PHE A 78 -11.25 27.56 -22.27
CA PHE A 78 -11.15 26.12 -22.05
C PHE A 78 -12.44 25.45 -22.51
N VAL A 79 -12.33 24.18 -22.88
CA VAL A 79 -13.48 23.37 -23.28
C VAL A 79 -13.85 22.45 -22.13
N MET A 80 -15.11 22.53 -21.72
CA MET A 80 -15.71 21.53 -20.83
C MET A 80 -16.70 20.72 -21.64
N SER A 81 -16.55 19.40 -21.63
CA SER A 81 -17.55 18.49 -22.17
C SER A 81 -18.15 17.70 -21.01
N PRO A 82 -19.48 17.51 -20.95
CA PRO A 82 -20.07 16.56 -20.03
C PRO A 82 -19.35 15.24 -20.18
N ALA A 83 -19.00 14.67 -19.04
CA ALA A 83 -18.66 13.28 -18.99
C ALA A 83 -19.84 12.50 -19.61
N SER A 84 -19.56 11.70 -20.63
CA SER A 84 -20.56 10.82 -21.27
C SER A 84 -20.06 9.39 -21.40
N GLY A 85 -18.96 9.05 -20.72
CA GLY A 85 -18.54 7.67 -20.56
C GLY A 85 -19.63 6.86 -19.87
N VAL A 86 -19.80 5.61 -20.30
CA VAL A 86 -20.79 4.69 -19.74
C VAL A 86 -20.09 3.43 -19.25
N VAL A 87 -20.42 2.99 -18.03
CA VAL A 87 -20.02 1.69 -17.50
C VAL A 87 -21.25 0.80 -17.44
N SER A 88 -21.27 -0.25 -18.27
CA SER A 88 -22.29 -1.29 -18.23
C SER A 88 -21.74 -2.51 -17.50
N GLY A 89 -22.34 -2.84 -16.37
CA GLY A 89 -21.87 -3.92 -15.50
C GLY A 89 -22.84 -5.08 -15.43
N THR A 90 -22.29 -6.29 -15.35
CA THR A 90 -23.03 -7.52 -15.00
C THR A 90 -22.36 -8.22 -13.83
N ILE A 91 -23.15 -8.65 -12.85
CA ILE A 91 -22.71 -9.35 -11.64
C ILE A 91 -23.37 -10.73 -11.65
N TYR A 92 -22.56 -11.79 -11.52
CA TYR A 92 -23.06 -13.16 -11.35
C TYR A 92 -22.76 -13.65 -9.94
N LEU A 93 -23.75 -14.20 -9.26
CA LEU A 93 -23.62 -14.91 -7.99
C LEU A 93 -23.65 -16.42 -8.22
N GLN A 94 -23.29 -17.18 -7.19
CA GLN A 94 -23.37 -18.63 -7.22
C GLN A 94 -24.82 -19.07 -7.45
N SER A 95 -25.03 -20.19 -8.15
CA SER A 95 -26.38 -20.73 -8.36
C SER A 95 -27.15 -20.87 -7.04
N GLY A 96 -28.37 -20.32 -7.00
CA GLY A 96 -29.21 -20.27 -5.80
C GLY A 96 -28.92 -19.12 -4.84
N ALA A 97 -27.81 -18.39 -5.00
CA ALA A 97 -27.57 -17.16 -4.26
C ALA A 97 -28.25 -15.98 -4.95
N THR A 98 -28.99 -15.20 -4.16
CA THR A 98 -29.87 -14.12 -4.66
C THR A 98 -29.64 -12.81 -3.92
N ASP A 99 -28.70 -12.77 -2.98
CA ASP A 99 -28.46 -11.61 -2.12
C ASP A 99 -27.36 -10.72 -2.69
N PHE A 100 -27.77 -9.66 -3.39
CA PHE A 100 -26.85 -8.67 -3.94
C PHE A 100 -26.56 -7.53 -2.95
N GLN A 101 -27.28 -7.42 -1.82
CA GLN A 101 -26.94 -6.43 -0.78
C GLN A 101 -25.58 -6.69 -0.16
N ASN A 102 -25.16 -7.95 -0.17
CA ASN A 102 -23.85 -8.36 0.32
C ASN A 102 -22.73 -8.27 -0.73
N VAL A 103 -23.00 -7.67 -1.90
CA VAL A 103 -22.00 -7.37 -2.92
C VAL A 103 -21.54 -5.93 -2.79
N PHE A 104 -20.26 -5.74 -2.51
CA PHE A 104 -19.61 -4.44 -2.41
C PHE A 104 -18.70 -4.20 -3.60
N LEU A 105 -18.76 -2.97 -4.12
CA LEU A 105 -17.88 -2.42 -5.14
C LEU A 105 -16.81 -1.57 -4.46
N TYR A 106 -15.55 -1.83 -4.76
CA TYR A 106 -14.42 -1.00 -4.36
C TYR A 106 -13.78 -0.46 -5.63
N GLY A 107 -13.58 0.85 -5.71
CA GLY A 107 -12.96 1.48 -6.87
C GLY A 107 -11.75 2.32 -6.49
N ARG A 108 -10.79 2.39 -7.40
CA ARG A 108 -9.65 3.32 -7.34
C ARG A 108 -9.35 3.89 -8.71
N THR A 109 -9.18 5.20 -8.79
CA THR A 109 -8.76 5.87 -10.02
C THR A 109 -7.25 5.73 -10.21
N LEU A 110 -6.83 5.02 -11.25
CA LEU A 110 -5.42 4.79 -11.61
C LEU A 110 -4.87 5.90 -12.51
N ALA A 111 -5.71 6.43 -13.40
CA ALA A 111 -5.39 7.52 -14.30
C ALA A 111 -6.68 8.29 -14.62
N SER A 112 -6.60 9.59 -14.82
CA SER A 112 -7.75 10.42 -15.18
C SER A 112 -7.29 11.62 -15.98
N LEU A 113 -8.14 12.15 -16.87
CA LEU A 113 -7.93 13.47 -17.48
C LEU A 113 -7.97 14.61 -16.43
N ARG A 114 -8.47 14.31 -15.24
CA ARG A 114 -8.45 15.15 -14.04
C ARG A 114 -7.39 14.65 -13.07
N PRO A 115 -6.14 15.16 -13.12
CA PRO A 115 -5.03 14.62 -12.34
C PRO A 115 -5.30 14.59 -10.83
N GLU A 116 -6.13 15.50 -10.33
CA GLU A 116 -6.55 15.57 -8.93
C GLU A 116 -7.31 14.34 -8.44
N ARG A 117 -7.97 13.61 -9.36
CA ARG A 117 -8.73 12.39 -9.03
C ARG A 117 -7.86 11.14 -8.93
N VAL A 118 -6.61 11.19 -9.40
CA VAL A 118 -5.74 10.02 -9.40
C VAL A 118 -5.44 9.60 -7.96
N GLY A 119 -5.82 8.38 -7.62
CA GLY A 119 -5.72 7.85 -6.25
C GLY A 119 -7.00 7.98 -5.42
N GLU A 120 -8.04 8.66 -5.90
CA GLU A 120 -9.36 8.63 -5.27
C GLU A 120 -9.87 7.20 -5.16
N THR A 121 -10.50 6.88 -4.03
CA THR A 121 -11.09 5.58 -3.76
C THR A 121 -12.54 5.72 -3.33
N PHE A 122 -13.40 4.80 -3.76
CA PHE A 122 -14.80 4.75 -3.35
C PHE A 122 -15.23 3.34 -2.99
N VAL A 123 -16.29 3.24 -2.20
CA VAL A 123 -16.92 1.98 -1.80
C VAL A 123 -18.42 2.14 -1.90
N ASP A 124 -19.06 1.25 -2.65
CA ASP A 124 -20.51 1.24 -2.85
C ASP A 124 -21.08 -0.16 -2.64
N VAL A 125 -22.34 -0.22 -2.25
CA VAL A 125 -23.10 -1.48 -2.27
C VAL A 125 -23.71 -1.64 -3.66
N SER A 126 -23.68 -2.85 -4.22
CA SER A 126 -24.10 -3.09 -5.61
C SER A 126 -25.53 -2.61 -5.89
N THR A 127 -26.42 -2.74 -4.91
CA THR A 127 -27.83 -2.35 -5.00
C THR A 127 -28.04 -0.84 -4.95
N GLY A 128 -27.02 -0.07 -4.56
CA GLY A 128 -26.99 1.39 -4.63
C GLY A 128 -26.46 1.93 -5.96
N LEU A 129 -25.96 1.05 -6.84
CA LEU A 129 -25.42 1.48 -8.13
C LEU A 129 -26.55 1.97 -9.07
N PRO A 130 -26.30 3.04 -9.85
CA PRO A 130 -27.25 3.50 -10.86
C PRO A 130 -27.65 2.38 -11.83
N GLY A 131 -28.94 2.33 -12.18
CA GLY A 131 -29.47 1.34 -13.11
C GLY A 131 -29.41 -0.11 -12.62
N PHE A 132 -29.20 -0.36 -11.31
CA PHE A 132 -29.20 -1.71 -10.77
C PHE A 132 -30.52 -2.45 -11.04
N SER A 133 -30.43 -3.65 -11.60
CA SER A 133 -31.58 -4.48 -11.97
C SER A 133 -31.25 -5.97 -11.91
N CYS A 134 -32.17 -6.78 -11.39
CA CYS A 134 -32.03 -8.23 -11.34
C CYS A 134 -32.27 -8.87 -12.71
N GLY A 135 -31.47 -9.87 -13.08
CA GLY A 135 -31.70 -10.73 -14.24
C GLY A 135 -31.42 -10.13 -15.62
N GLY A 136 -30.68 -9.01 -15.69
CA GLY A 136 -30.35 -8.36 -16.95
C GLY A 136 -31.54 -7.69 -17.65
N LEU A 137 -32.63 -7.47 -16.92
CA LEU A 137 -33.76 -6.70 -17.45
C LEU A 137 -33.40 -5.20 -17.43
N PRO A 138 -33.67 -4.44 -18.51
CA PRO A 138 -33.42 -3.01 -18.54
C PRO A 138 -34.11 -2.30 -17.37
N ALA A 139 -33.40 -1.35 -16.73
CA ALA A 139 -33.99 -0.47 -15.73
C ALA A 139 -35.24 0.20 -16.33
N GLY A 140 -36.41 0.00 -15.70
CA GLY A 140 -37.70 0.55 -16.15
C GLY A 140 -38.73 -0.45 -16.66
N ASN A 141 -38.44 -1.76 -16.71
CA ASN A 141 -39.48 -2.76 -16.95
C ASN A 141 -40.28 -3.00 -15.64
N PRO A 142 -41.61 -2.84 -15.60
CA PRO A 142 -42.43 -3.09 -14.40
C PRO A 142 -42.45 -4.57 -13.95
N SER A 143 -41.88 -5.48 -14.76
CA SER A 143 -41.60 -6.87 -14.37
C SER A 143 -40.16 -7.10 -13.88
N SER A 144 -39.27 -6.10 -13.97
CA SER A 144 -38.06 -6.07 -13.15
C SER A 144 -38.55 -5.93 -11.73
N ALA A 145 -38.43 -7.02 -10.96
CA ALA A 145 -38.79 -6.97 -9.56
C ALA A 145 -37.88 -5.90 -8.95
N THR A 146 -38.46 -4.73 -8.65
CA THR A 146 -37.86 -3.75 -7.75
C THR A 146 -37.91 -4.43 -6.40
N VAL A 147 -37.03 -5.42 -6.18
CA VAL A 147 -37.07 -6.19 -4.94
C VAL A 147 -36.52 -5.26 -3.90
N GLY A 148 -37.43 -4.68 -3.11
CA GLY A 148 -37.09 -3.87 -1.96
C GLY A 148 -36.04 -4.60 -1.14
N GLY A 149 -34.86 -4.00 -1.04
CA GLY A 149 -33.74 -4.59 -0.30
C GLY A 149 -32.86 -5.56 -1.08
N GLY A 150 -32.66 -5.41 -2.40
CA GLY A 150 -31.49 -5.99 -3.08
C GLY A 150 -31.41 -7.52 -3.17
N TYR A 151 -32.50 -8.22 -2.86
CA TYR A 151 -32.60 -9.67 -2.92
C TYR A 151 -33.28 -10.10 -4.21
N CYS A 152 -32.56 -10.63 -5.19
CA CYS A 152 -33.10 -11.04 -6.49
C CYS A 152 -33.66 -12.48 -6.45
N ALA A 153 -34.88 -12.66 -5.93
CA ALA A 153 -35.48 -14.00 -5.77
C ALA A 153 -35.44 -14.84 -7.05
N GLY A 154 -34.82 -16.03 -6.98
CA GLY A 154 -34.70 -16.97 -8.10
C GLY A 154 -33.70 -16.58 -9.19
N VAL A 155 -32.97 -15.46 -9.04
CA VAL A 155 -32.04 -14.95 -10.06
C VAL A 155 -30.67 -14.69 -9.44
N SER A 156 -29.65 -15.36 -9.97
CA SER A 156 -28.25 -15.21 -9.53
C SER A 156 -27.44 -14.28 -10.44
N SER A 157 -28.09 -13.36 -11.14
CA SER A 157 -27.45 -12.32 -11.95
C SER A 157 -28.12 -10.96 -11.75
N ALA A 158 -27.33 -9.90 -11.85
CA ALA A 158 -27.80 -8.53 -11.83
C ALA A 158 -26.97 -7.67 -12.79
N THR A 159 -27.52 -6.55 -13.23
CA THR A 159 -26.84 -5.57 -14.08
C THR A 159 -26.90 -4.20 -13.46
N PHE A 160 -25.95 -3.33 -13.78
CA PHE A 160 -25.97 -1.91 -13.43
C PHE A 160 -25.47 -1.08 -14.60
N LEU A 161 -25.81 0.21 -14.60
CA LEU A 161 -25.45 1.13 -15.66
C LEU A 161 -25.08 2.49 -15.04
N VAL A 162 -23.79 2.80 -15.03
CA VAL A 162 -23.30 4.12 -14.64
C VAL A 162 -23.13 4.95 -15.90
N THR A 163 -23.83 6.08 -15.98
CA THR A 163 -23.72 7.03 -17.09
C THR A 163 -23.07 8.31 -16.62
N GLY A 164 -22.36 8.99 -17.51
CA GLY A 164 -21.74 10.27 -17.20
C GLY A 164 -20.41 10.13 -16.45
N ALA A 165 -19.69 9.03 -16.69
CA ALA A 165 -18.36 8.82 -16.11
C ALA A 165 -17.29 9.54 -16.95
N ASN A 166 -16.30 10.11 -16.25
CA ASN A 166 -15.18 10.83 -16.86
C ASN A 166 -14.28 9.90 -17.68
N THR A 167 -13.39 10.49 -18.48
CA THR A 167 -12.32 9.72 -19.13
C THR A 167 -11.25 9.36 -18.11
N GLU A 168 -11.26 8.11 -17.66
CA GLU A 168 -10.39 7.62 -16.59
C GLU A 168 -10.17 6.11 -16.68
N THR A 169 -9.07 5.64 -16.07
CA THR A 169 -8.82 4.23 -15.85
C THR A 169 -9.08 3.90 -14.39
N LEU A 170 -10.06 3.02 -14.14
CA LEU A 170 -10.44 2.57 -12.81
C LEU A 170 -9.95 1.15 -12.58
N GLU A 171 -9.44 0.90 -11.38
CA GLU A 171 -9.33 -0.42 -10.82
C GLU A 171 -10.59 -0.69 -9.99
N ILE A 172 -11.40 -1.64 -10.44
CA ILE A 172 -12.64 -2.03 -9.75
C ILE A 172 -12.47 -3.44 -9.17
N SER A 173 -12.84 -3.60 -7.90
CA SER A 173 -12.96 -4.90 -7.25
C SER A 173 -14.36 -5.07 -6.69
N MET A 174 -15.05 -6.15 -7.05
CA MET A 174 -16.32 -6.54 -6.44
C MET A 174 -16.10 -7.68 -5.46
N LEU A 175 -16.82 -7.67 -4.34
CA LEU A 175 -16.77 -8.67 -3.29
C LEU A 175 -18.18 -9.08 -2.90
N HIS A 176 -18.51 -10.36 -3.03
CA HIS A 176 -19.67 -10.93 -2.37
C HIS A 176 -19.25 -11.40 -0.97
N THR A 177 -19.63 -10.66 0.08
CA THR A 177 -19.15 -10.89 1.45
C THR A 177 -19.60 -12.23 2.02
N THR A 178 -20.79 -12.72 1.61
CA THR A 178 -21.33 -14.02 2.06
C THR A 178 -20.49 -15.19 1.55
N SER A 179 -20.19 -15.25 0.25
CA SER A 179 -19.37 -16.33 -0.31
C SER A 179 -17.86 -16.04 -0.23
N GLY A 180 -17.48 -14.79 -0.01
CA GLY A 180 -16.11 -14.33 -0.10
C GLY A 180 -15.56 -14.32 -1.53
N GLN A 181 -16.38 -14.53 -2.56
CA GLN A 181 -15.90 -14.42 -3.94
C GLN A 181 -15.59 -12.96 -4.27
N SER A 182 -14.48 -12.75 -4.97
CA SER A 182 -14.06 -11.43 -5.41
C SER A 182 -13.62 -11.45 -6.87
N ALA A 183 -14.03 -10.44 -7.64
CA ALA A 183 -13.60 -10.22 -9.00
C ALA A 183 -12.91 -8.86 -9.09
N LYS A 184 -11.74 -8.80 -9.72
CA LYS A 184 -10.97 -7.57 -9.92
C LYS A 184 -10.81 -7.32 -11.42
N GLN A 185 -11.08 -6.10 -11.87
CA GLN A 185 -10.95 -5.68 -13.25
C GLN A 185 -10.36 -4.27 -13.33
N ILE A 186 -9.52 -4.05 -14.32
CA ILE A 186 -9.08 -2.70 -14.71
C ILE A 186 -9.91 -2.34 -15.94
N LEU A 187 -10.59 -1.21 -15.87
CA LEU A 187 -11.38 -0.69 -16.97
C LEU A 187 -10.89 0.70 -17.32
N SER A 188 -10.88 1.01 -18.62
CA SER A 188 -10.67 2.37 -19.11
C SER A 188 -11.99 2.89 -19.64
N ILE A 189 -12.48 3.98 -19.07
CA ILE A 189 -13.64 4.74 -19.50
C ILE A 189 -13.13 5.83 -20.43
N VAL A 190 -13.77 5.94 -21.58
CA VAL A 190 -13.52 7.03 -22.54
C VAL A 190 -14.84 7.73 -22.78
N ASN A 191 -14.80 9.05 -22.81
CA ASN A 191 -15.98 9.87 -23.06
C ASN A 191 -16.67 9.43 -24.38
N GLY A 192 -18.00 9.23 -24.34
CA GLY A 192 -18.80 8.76 -25.46
C GLY A 192 -18.72 7.26 -25.76
N ALA A 193 -17.88 6.51 -25.04
CA ALA A 193 -17.76 5.07 -25.17
C ALA A 193 -18.44 4.34 -24.00
N THR A 194 -18.85 3.09 -24.27
CA THR A 194 -19.33 2.16 -23.24
C THR A 194 -18.23 1.16 -22.91
N SER A 195 -17.82 1.14 -21.65
CA SER A 195 -16.93 0.13 -21.09
C SER A 195 -17.76 -0.93 -20.37
N THR A 196 -17.44 -2.20 -20.58
CA THR A 196 -18.19 -3.32 -19.99
C THR A 196 -17.41 -3.93 -18.84
N VAL A 197 -18.13 -4.27 -17.76
CA VAL A 197 -17.58 -4.93 -16.57
C VAL A 197 -18.38 -6.19 -16.32
N VAL A 198 -17.69 -7.32 -16.14
CA VAL A 198 -18.32 -8.59 -15.79
C VAL A 198 -17.69 -9.11 -14.52
N ALA A 199 -18.41 -8.98 -13.41
CA ALA A 199 -18.01 -9.52 -12.12
C ALA A 199 -18.63 -10.90 -11.91
N ASP A 200 -17.88 -11.94 -12.28
CA ASP A 200 -18.27 -13.31 -11.98
C ASP A 200 -17.86 -13.70 -10.55
N LEU A 201 -18.84 -13.72 -9.65
CA LEU A 201 -18.73 -14.14 -8.26
C LEU A 201 -19.42 -15.50 -8.03
N SER A 202 -19.69 -16.24 -9.12
CA SER A 202 -20.40 -17.52 -9.09
C SER A 202 -19.54 -18.72 -8.70
N GLY A 203 -18.24 -18.50 -8.58
CA GLY A 203 -17.27 -19.53 -8.22
C GLY A 203 -17.64 -20.27 -6.94
N GLN A 204 -17.46 -21.59 -6.96
CA GLN A 204 -17.60 -22.41 -5.76
C GLN A 204 -16.61 -21.97 -4.67
N THR A 205 -17.06 -22.06 -3.43
CA THR A 205 -16.26 -21.79 -2.23
C THR A 205 -16.06 -23.07 -1.45
N PHE A 206 -15.03 -23.05 -0.62
CA PHE A 206 -14.55 -24.20 0.13
C PHE A 206 -14.34 -23.80 1.59
N SER A 207 -13.93 -24.77 2.39
CA SER A 207 -13.49 -24.53 3.75
C SER A 207 -12.03 -24.95 3.95
N ILE A 208 -11.38 -24.33 4.92
CA ILE A 208 -10.09 -24.76 5.45
C ILE A 208 -10.32 -25.15 6.91
N SER A 209 -10.08 -26.41 7.23
CA SER A 209 -10.24 -26.96 8.58
C SER A 209 -8.96 -27.61 9.09
N GLY A 210 -8.79 -27.61 10.41
CA GLY A 210 -7.53 -28.00 11.01
C GLY A 210 -7.55 -28.09 12.52
N ASN A 211 -6.39 -28.44 13.08
CA ASN A 211 -6.17 -28.64 14.50
C ASN A 211 -5.00 -27.78 15.00
N ILE A 212 -5.14 -27.28 16.22
CA ILE A 212 -4.11 -26.61 17.00
C ILE A 212 -3.42 -27.66 17.88
N LEU A 213 -2.14 -27.91 17.62
CA LEU A 213 -1.30 -28.67 18.54
C LEU A 213 -0.70 -27.70 19.55
N ASN A 214 -1.21 -27.74 20.77
CA ASN A 214 -0.75 -26.85 21.83
C ASN A 214 0.44 -27.46 22.58
N GLN A 215 1.60 -26.83 22.45
CA GLN A 215 2.84 -27.13 23.16
C GLN A 215 3.32 -25.94 23.99
N VAL A 216 2.44 -24.97 24.26
CA VAL A 216 2.72 -23.77 25.06
C VAL A 216 2.88 -24.18 26.52
N THR A 217 3.91 -23.69 27.19
CA THR A 217 4.12 -23.93 28.63
C THR A 217 3.54 -22.82 29.50
N ASP A 218 3.35 -21.61 28.95
CA ASP A 218 2.73 -20.48 29.66
C ASP A 218 1.34 -20.85 30.22
N ALA A 219 1.17 -20.71 31.54
CA ALA A 219 -0.01 -21.16 32.27
C ALA A 219 -1.32 -20.48 31.81
N THR A 220 -1.23 -19.33 31.14
CA THR A 220 -2.36 -18.59 30.55
C THR A 220 -2.90 -19.28 29.31
N PHE A 221 -2.06 -20.03 28.59
CA PHE A 221 -2.36 -20.59 27.26
C PHE A 221 -1.99 -22.07 27.08
N ASN A 222 -1.52 -22.75 28.13
CA ASN A 222 -1.02 -24.14 28.07
C ASN A 222 -2.08 -25.24 27.81
N THR A 223 -3.33 -24.88 27.54
CA THR A 223 -4.37 -25.82 27.06
C THR A 223 -5.25 -25.11 26.03
N ASN A 224 -5.86 -25.87 25.11
CA ASN A 224 -6.77 -25.29 24.10
C ASN A 224 -7.95 -24.53 24.71
N PRO A 225 -8.64 -25.02 25.76
CA PRO A 225 -9.68 -24.24 26.44
C PRO A 225 -9.18 -22.91 27.00
N LYS A 226 -7.93 -22.88 27.53
CA LYS A 226 -7.33 -21.64 28.02
C LYS A 226 -6.95 -20.68 26.89
N ILE A 227 -6.51 -21.19 25.74
CA ILE A 227 -6.33 -20.38 24.52
C ILE A 227 -7.63 -19.69 24.14
N VAL A 228 -8.73 -20.45 24.11
CA VAL A 228 -10.05 -19.90 23.79
C VAL A 228 -10.47 -18.84 24.81
N ALA A 229 -10.39 -19.16 26.11
CA ALA A 229 -10.85 -18.29 27.18
C ALA A 229 -10.03 -16.98 27.32
N ASN A 230 -8.72 -17.03 27.09
CA ASN A 230 -7.82 -15.93 27.42
C ASN A 230 -7.29 -15.16 26.21
N ALA A 231 -7.53 -15.59 24.97
CA ALA A 231 -7.06 -14.87 23.79
C ALA A 231 -7.81 -13.53 23.64
N PRO A 232 -7.13 -12.38 23.72
CA PRO A 232 -7.79 -11.08 23.68
C PRO A 232 -8.40 -10.83 22.29
N PHE A 233 -9.64 -10.34 22.28
CA PHE A 233 -10.34 -9.92 21.07
C PHE A 233 -10.21 -8.40 20.88
N ILE A 234 -9.53 -7.99 19.81
CA ILE A 234 -9.78 -6.69 19.17
C ILE A 234 -10.12 -7.00 17.72
N GLY A 235 -11.35 -6.72 17.30
CA GLY A 235 -11.70 -6.72 15.88
C GLY A 235 -11.17 -5.43 15.28
N PRO A 236 -10.16 -5.43 14.39
CA PRO A 236 -9.82 -4.21 13.67
C PRO A 236 -11.00 -3.81 12.76
N LEU A 237 -11.04 -2.53 12.41
CA LEU A 237 -11.99 -2.00 11.44
C LEU A 237 -12.01 -2.87 10.17
N GLY A 238 -13.21 -3.25 9.72
CA GLY A 238 -13.41 -4.08 8.53
C GLY A 238 -13.65 -5.57 8.78
N TYR A 239 -13.56 -6.07 10.03
CA TYR A 239 -14.09 -7.40 10.36
C TYR A 239 -15.63 -7.42 10.31
N PRO A 240 -16.26 -8.57 10.03
CA PRO A 240 -17.72 -8.72 10.12
C PRO A 240 -18.26 -8.29 11.49
N ALA A 241 -19.40 -7.59 11.52
CA ALA A 241 -20.07 -7.23 12.77
C ALA A 241 -20.54 -8.50 13.52
N GLY A 242 -20.57 -8.46 14.86
CA GLY A 242 -21.14 -9.55 15.69
C GLY A 242 -20.19 -10.69 16.05
N LEU A 243 -18.89 -10.56 15.80
CA LEU A 243 -17.89 -11.49 16.36
C LEU A 243 -17.84 -11.36 17.90
N SER A 244 -18.25 -12.41 18.62
CA SER A 244 -18.19 -12.45 20.08
C SER A 244 -16.74 -12.50 20.59
N SER A 245 -16.49 -11.82 21.71
CA SER A 245 -15.19 -11.31 22.15
C SER A 245 -14.27 -12.31 22.87
N THR A 246 -14.41 -13.62 22.67
CA THR A 246 -13.72 -14.63 23.52
C THR A 246 -13.21 -15.86 22.78
N THR A 247 -12.72 -15.73 21.54
CA THR A 247 -12.17 -16.88 20.81
C THR A 247 -10.87 -16.54 20.09
N ALA A 248 -9.85 -17.35 20.33
CA ALA A 248 -8.62 -17.31 19.58
C ALA A 248 -8.89 -17.59 18.10
N ARG A 249 -8.25 -16.83 17.20
CA ARG A 249 -8.61 -16.82 15.78
C ARG A 249 -7.54 -17.45 14.91
N VAL A 250 -8.01 -18.01 13.80
CA VAL A 250 -7.18 -18.39 12.66
C VAL A 250 -7.63 -17.57 11.46
N THR A 251 -6.69 -16.92 10.79
CA THR A 251 -6.95 -16.12 9.58
C THR A 251 -6.31 -16.79 8.38
N ALA A 252 -7.07 -17.00 7.32
CA ALA A 252 -6.57 -17.36 6.01
C ALA A 252 -6.46 -16.09 5.16
N ILE A 253 -5.25 -15.76 4.73
CA ILE A 253 -4.98 -14.56 3.93
C ILE A 253 -4.58 -15.01 2.54
N ARG A 254 -5.36 -14.65 1.53
CA ARG A 254 -5.09 -14.97 0.13
C ARG A 254 -3.71 -14.44 -0.26
N GLN A 255 -2.97 -15.25 -0.99
CA GLN A 255 -1.62 -14.96 -1.46
C GLN A 255 -1.65 -15.00 -2.99
N ASP A 256 -1.75 -13.83 -3.60
CA ASP A 256 -1.58 -13.67 -5.04
C ASP A 256 -0.08 -13.63 -5.38
N ILE A 257 0.27 -13.74 -6.66
CA ILE A 257 1.67 -13.89 -7.09
C ILE A 257 2.57 -12.72 -6.67
N ASP A 258 2.00 -11.52 -6.60
CA ASP A 258 2.72 -10.30 -6.19
C ASP A 258 2.91 -10.20 -4.66
N ALA A 259 2.27 -11.08 -3.89
CA ALA A 259 2.38 -11.11 -2.43
C ALA A 259 3.52 -12.01 -1.92
N TYR A 260 4.21 -12.76 -2.80
CA TYR A 260 5.31 -13.62 -2.39
C TYR A 260 6.58 -12.79 -2.14
N GLY A 261 7.18 -12.95 -0.96
CA GLY A 261 8.38 -12.21 -0.55
C GLY A 261 8.12 -10.79 -0.02
N VAL A 262 6.85 -10.40 0.09
CA VAL A 262 6.40 -9.14 0.68
C VAL A 262 5.69 -9.43 2.01
N ALA A 263 5.75 -8.47 2.94
CA ALA A 263 5.12 -8.60 4.24
C ALA A 263 3.60 -8.81 4.08
N ILE A 264 3.04 -9.84 4.71
CA ILE A 264 1.60 -10.08 4.66
C ILE A 264 0.92 -9.02 5.52
N SER A 265 -0.10 -8.37 4.94
CA SER A 265 -0.93 -7.43 5.67
C SER A 265 -1.37 -7.99 7.03
N THR A 266 -1.15 -7.21 8.08
CA THR A 266 -1.70 -7.47 9.42
C THR A 266 -3.11 -6.90 9.55
N VAL A 267 -3.49 -5.99 8.65
CA VAL A 267 -4.84 -5.44 8.52
C VAL A 267 -5.70 -6.45 7.76
N PHE A 268 -6.86 -6.77 8.34
CA PHE A 268 -7.83 -7.62 7.69
C PHE A 268 -8.47 -6.87 6.53
N SER A 269 -8.49 -7.53 5.38
CA SER A 269 -9.22 -7.06 4.21
C SER A 269 -10.30 -8.08 3.88
N PRO A 270 -11.58 -7.68 3.81
CA PRO A 270 -12.64 -8.62 3.44
C PRO A 270 -12.48 -9.11 1.99
N LEU A 271 -11.68 -8.44 1.15
CA LEU A 271 -11.35 -8.91 -0.21
C LEU A 271 -10.42 -10.13 -0.19
N THR A 272 -9.47 -10.19 0.74
CA THR A 272 -8.38 -11.20 0.72
C THR A 272 -8.32 -12.09 1.95
N SER A 273 -9.00 -11.74 3.04
CA SER A 273 -8.84 -12.39 4.35
C SER A 273 -10.12 -13.09 4.80
N ARG A 274 -10.00 -14.32 5.30
CA ARG A 274 -11.09 -15.10 5.90
C ARG A 274 -10.71 -15.49 7.32
N VAL A 275 -11.69 -15.62 8.20
CA VAL A 275 -11.47 -15.86 9.63
C VAL A 275 -12.25 -17.09 10.06
N GLY A 276 -11.61 -17.91 10.88
CA GLY A 276 -12.24 -18.96 11.67
C GLY A 276 -11.81 -18.85 13.13
N PHE A 277 -12.46 -19.62 13.97
CA PHE A 277 -12.24 -19.61 15.42
C PHE A 277 -11.74 -20.96 15.89
N ILE A 278 -10.83 -20.92 16.85
CA ILE A 278 -10.39 -22.09 17.59
C ILE A 278 -11.47 -22.37 18.62
N VAL A 279 -11.91 -23.62 18.70
CA VAL A 279 -12.82 -24.12 19.75
C VAL A 279 -12.04 -24.88 20.81
N ASP A 280 -12.65 -25.20 21.95
CA ASP A 280 -11.99 -25.79 23.12
C ASP A 280 -11.27 -27.12 22.83
N THR A 281 -11.74 -27.88 21.84
CA THR A 281 -11.08 -29.10 21.36
C THR A 281 -9.78 -28.84 20.60
N GLY A 282 -9.47 -27.58 20.29
CA GLY A 282 -8.32 -27.17 19.48
C GLY A 282 -8.58 -27.21 17.98
N THR A 283 -9.80 -27.48 17.52
CA THR A 283 -10.09 -27.48 16.09
C THR A 283 -10.47 -26.08 15.61
N PHE A 284 -10.28 -25.80 14.31
CA PHE A 284 -10.80 -24.59 13.67
C PHE A 284 -11.39 -24.91 12.30
N THR A 285 -12.31 -24.07 11.84
CA THR A 285 -12.84 -24.09 10.47
C THR A 285 -12.99 -22.67 9.96
N ILE A 286 -12.48 -22.43 8.76
CA ILE A 286 -12.61 -21.19 8.00
C ILE A 286 -13.49 -21.51 6.80
N SER A 287 -14.67 -20.90 6.72
CA SER A 287 -15.63 -21.12 5.63
C SER A 287 -15.54 -20.04 4.56
N ASN A 288 -16.26 -20.22 3.45
CA ASN A 288 -16.41 -19.22 2.38
C ASN A 288 -15.05 -18.80 1.79
N VAL A 289 -14.21 -19.81 1.53
CA VAL A 289 -12.85 -19.65 0.99
C VAL A 289 -12.87 -19.95 -0.52
N PRO A 290 -12.73 -18.95 -1.40
CA PRO A 290 -12.56 -19.18 -2.83
C PRO A 290 -11.34 -20.03 -3.16
N LYS A 291 -11.26 -20.54 -4.40
CA LYS A 291 -10.02 -21.17 -4.90
C LYS A 291 -8.84 -20.19 -4.83
N GLY A 292 -7.68 -20.70 -4.44
CA GLY A 292 -6.47 -19.89 -4.33
C GLY A 292 -5.47 -20.44 -3.32
N ASN A 293 -4.34 -19.74 -3.19
CA ASN A 293 -3.36 -20.02 -2.16
C ASN A 293 -3.59 -19.08 -0.98
N TYR A 294 -3.51 -19.63 0.24
CA TYR A 294 -3.77 -18.89 1.47
C TYR A 294 -2.65 -19.12 2.46
N PHE A 295 -2.22 -18.06 3.13
CA PHE A 295 -1.44 -18.17 4.35
C PHE A 295 -2.40 -18.24 5.53
N VAL A 296 -2.53 -19.43 6.11
CA VAL A 296 -3.37 -19.71 7.26
C VAL A 296 -2.53 -19.52 8.52
N ARG A 297 -2.88 -18.55 9.36
CA ARG A 297 -2.11 -18.22 10.57
C ARG A 297 -2.98 -18.04 11.80
N THR A 298 -2.47 -18.39 12.96
CA THR A 298 -3.04 -17.98 14.25
C THR A 298 -2.75 -16.50 14.51
N THR A 299 -3.53 -15.90 15.41
CA THR A 299 -3.15 -14.60 15.99
C THR A 299 -2.16 -14.82 17.14
N ALA A 300 -1.19 -13.92 17.29
CA ALA A 300 -0.29 -13.97 18.44
C ALA A 300 -1.06 -13.81 19.76
N LEU A 301 -0.78 -14.64 20.76
CA LEU A 301 -1.50 -14.62 22.04
C LEU A 301 -0.79 -13.70 23.04
N ARG A 302 -1.58 -12.90 23.76
CA ARG A 302 -1.16 -11.90 24.74
C ARG A 302 -2.09 -11.99 25.95
N ALA A 303 -1.61 -11.75 27.16
CA ALA A 303 -2.49 -11.69 28.34
C ALA A 303 -3.49 -10.52 28.31
N CYS A 304 -3.21 -9.48 27.52
CA CYS A 304 -4.09 -8.35 27.28
C CYS A 304 -3.81 -7.72 25.91
N ALA A 305 -4.70 -6.84 25.43
CA ALA A 305 -4.58 -6.17 24.13
C ALA A 305 -3.23 -5.48 23.87
N THR A 306 -2.67 -4.84 24.90
CA THR A 306 -1.41 -4.06 24.83
C THR A 306 -0.21 -4.79 25.44
N CYS A 307 -0.44 -5.95 26.06
CA CYS A 307 0.60 -6.73 26.73
C CYS A 307 1.59 -7.32 25.71
N PRO A 308 2.83 -7.64 26.11
CA PRO A 308 3.76 -8.37 25.26
C PRO A 308 3.18 -9.68 24.71
N ILE A 309 3.72 -10.14 23.59
CA ILE A 309 3.33 -11.42 23.00
C ILE A 309 3.95 -12.54 23.85
N LEU A 310 3.10 -13.43 24.35
CA LEU A 310 3.51 -14.61 25.11
C LEU A 310 3.63 -15.84 24.20
N VAL A 311 2.76 -15.94 23.20
CA VAL A 311 2.79 -17.04 22.21
C VAL A 311 2.82 -16.43 20.81
N PRO A 312 3.85 -16.69 19.99
CA PRO A 312 3.92 -16.16 18.64
C PRO A 312 2.77 -16.67 17.76
N ALA A 313 2.44 -15.88 16.75
CA ALA A 313 1.62 -16.37 15.65
C ALA A 313 2.38 -17.44 14.87
N VAL A 314 1.69 -18.49 14.46
CA VAL A 314 2.23 -19.55 13.62
C VAL A 314 1.36 -19.66 12.38
N GLY A 315 1.95 -19.99 11.24
CA GLY A 315 1.20 -20.07 10.00
C GLY A 315 1.80 -20.99 8.97
N ARG A 316 0.97 -21.34 7.99
CA ARG A 316 1.30 -22.26 6.91
C ARG A 316 0.59 -21.87 5.63
N VAL A 317 1.25 -22.10 4.50
CA VAL A 317 0.60 -21.95 3.18
C VAL A 317 -0.24 -23.19 2.87
N VAL A 318 -1.47 -22.95 2.44
CA VAL A 318 -2.46 -23.96 2.04
C VAL A 318 -2.99 -23.59 0.66
N SER A 319 -3.16 -24.59 -0.21
CA SER A 319 -3.73 -24.41 -1.54
C SER A 319 -5.13 -24.99 -1.61
N VAL A 320 -6.11 -24.18 -2.02
CA VAL A 320 -7.50 -24.58 -2.24
C VAL A 320 -7.73 -24.70 -3.74
N ALA A 321 -7.63 -25.92 -4.25
CA ALA A 321 -7.63 -26.22 -5.69
C ALA A 321 -8.97 -26.79 -6.23
N GLY A 322 -10.07 -26.65 -5.48
CA GLY A 322 -11.39 -27.16 -5.87
C GLY A 322 -12.04 -28.15 -4.92
N ALA A 323 -11.48 -28.32 -3.72
CA ALA A 323 -12.11 -29.03 -2.60
C ALA A 323 -11.74 -28.34 -1.29
N SER A 324 -12.54 -28.58 -0.24
CA SER A 324 -12.20 -28.15 1.12
C SER A 324 -10.90 -28.80 1.57
N VAL A 325 -10.04 -28.02 2.22
CA VAL A 325 -8.80 -28.51 2.80
C VAL A 325 -9.07 -28.86 4.26
N SER A 326 -8.65 -30.06 4.67
CA SER A 326 -8.73 -30.53 6.04
C SER A 326 -7.35 -30.87 6.58
N SER A 327 -7.27 -31.15 7.88
CA SER A 327 -6.04 -31.57 8.57
C SER A 327 -4.90 -30.54 8.54
N VAL A 328 -5.23 -29.25 8.41
CA VAL A 328 -4.23 -28.18 8.57
C VAL A 328 -3.79 -28.15 10.02
N THR A 329 -2.56 -28.57 10.27
CA THR A 329 -2.00 -28.60 11.63
C THR A 329 -1.17 -27.36 11.87
N LEU A 330 -1.50 -26.62 12.94
CA LEU A 330 -0.74 -25.46 13.42
C LEU A 330 -0.25 -25.77 14.84
N THR A 331 1.07 -25.84 15.02
CA THR A 331 1.67 -26.11 16.34
C THR A 331 1.97 -24.78 17.02
N LEU A 332 1.33 -24.53 18.17
CA LEU A 332 1.66 -23.40 19.03
C LEU A 332 2.71 -23.84 20.05
N SER A 333 3.76 -23.06 20.20
CA SER A 333 4.80 -23.22 21.23
C SER A 333 5.10 -21.85 21.84
N ASP A 334 5.86 -21.82 22.94
CA ASP A 334 6.31 -20.54 23.52
C ASP A 334 7.20 -19.74 22.55
N GLY A 335 7.70 -20.39 21.48
CA GLY A 335 8.70 -19.84 20.57
C GLY A 335 10.11 -19.92 21.16
N TYR A 336 11.07 -19.33 20.45
CA TYR A 336 12.48 -19.31 20.85
C TYR A 336 12.96 -17.89 21.15
N SER A 337 13.99 -17.79 21.98
CA SER A 337 14.66 -16.53 22.29
C SER A 337 15.93 -16.37 21.46
N VAL A 338 16.21 -15.14 21.04
CA VAL A 338 17.44 -14.76 20.35
C VAL A 338 18.05 -13.54 21.03
N SER A 339 19.32 -13.63 21.40
CA SER A 339 20.04 -12.53 22.04
C SER A 339 21.46 -12.37 21.49
N GLY A 340 22.01 -11.19 21.73
CA GLY A 340 23.37 -10.83 21.36
C GLY A 340 23.67 -9.41 21.80
N SER A 341 24.78 -8.87 21.30
CA SER A 341 25.15 -7.48 21.53
C SER A 341 25.24 -6.70 20.22
N ILE A 342 24.99 -5.40 20.31
CA ILE A 342 25.27 -4.43 19.26
C ILE A 342 26.49 -3.66 19.72
N SER A 343 27.55 -3.63 18.91
CA SER A 343 28.83 -2.98 19.26
C SER A 343 29.28 -2.03 18.16
N LEU A 344 29.94 -0.94 18.54
CA LEU A 344 30.62 -0.05 17.59
C LEU A 344 32.01 -0.60 17.26
N ASP A 345 32.36 -0.63 15.98
CA ASP A 345 33.66 -1.08 15.50
C ASP A 345 34.80 -0.20 16.04
N GLY A 346 35.99 -0.79 16.22
CA GLY A 346 37.19 -0.07 16.66
C GLY A 346 37.15 0.48 18.10
N GLY A 347 36.23 0.01 18.95
CA GLY A 347 36.16 0.43 20.36
C GLY A 347 35.62 1.85 20.57
N VAL A 348 34.96 2.44 19.56
CA VAL A 348 34.37 3.77 19.65
C VAL A 348 33.32 3.81 20.75
N LEU A 349 33.35 4.87 21.57
CA LEU A 349 32.31 5.17 22.56
C LEU A 349 31.38 6.25 22.01
N ASP A 350 30.08 6.03 22.06
CA ASP A 350 29.07 7.03 21.65
C ASP A 350 27.77 6.82 22.46
N ALA A 351 26.86 7.78 22.34
CA ALA A 351 25.49 7.69 22.85
C ALA A 351 24.50 7.71 21.68
N ARG A 352 23.76 6.61 21.46
CA ARG A 352 22.85 6.44 20.31
C ARG A 352 21.60 5.64 20.67
N ILE A 353 20.58 5.83 19.85
CA ILE A 353 19.33 5.07 19.90
C ILE A 353 19.23 4.27 18.61
N PHE A 354 19.01 2.97 18.73
CA PHE A 354 18.83 2.06 17.60
C PHE A 354 17.47 1.38 17.66
N ASP A 355 16.80 1.33 16.50
CA ASP A 355 15.66 0.46 16.27
C ASP A 355 16.19 -0.89 15.79
N VAL A 356 15.91 -1.93 16.57
CA VAL A 356 16.35 -3.30 16.29
C VAL A 356 15.12 -4.09 15.89
N SER A 357 15.16 -4.73 14.72
CA SER A 357 14.03 -5.52 14.23
C SER A 357 14.48 -6.88 13.73
N VAL A 358 13.64 -7.88 13.98
CA VAL A 358 13.75 -9.23 13.44
C VAL A 358 12.70 -9.36 12.36
N VAL A 359 13.13 -9.52 11.11
CA VAL A 359 12.26 -9.76 9.97
C VAL A 359 12.33 -11.21 9.53
N ASN A 360 11.21 -11.79 9.06
CA ASN A 360 11.23 -13.13 8.47
C ASN A 360 11.57 -13.09 6.97
N ARG A 361 11.59 -14.25 6.31
CA ARG A 361 11.81 -14.37 4.85
C ARG A 361 10.85 -13.56 3.98
N ARG A 362 9.67 -13.22 4.50
CA ARG A 362 8.67 -12.40 3.82
C ARG A 362 8.85 -10.90 4.11
N GLN A 363 9.96 -10.50 4.76
CA GLN A 363 10.21 -9.12 5.17
C GLN A 363 9.20 -8.59 6.22
N GLU A 364 8.47 -9.47 6.92
CA GLU A 364 7.58 -9.05 8.00
C GLU A 364 8.39 -8.81 9.26
N VAL A 365 8.19 -7.65 9.90
CA VAL A 365 8.74 -7.39 11.24
C VAL A 365 7.98 -8.28 12.24
N VAL A 366 8.65 -9.33 12.71
CA VAL A 366 8.09 -10.29 13.68
C VAL A 366 8.23 -9.78 15.11
N ARG A 367 9.37 -9.14 15.39
CA ARG A 367 9.66 -8.43 16.63
C ARG A 367 10.48 -7.20 16.33
N SER A 368 10.30 -6.17 17.16
CA SER A 368 11.19 -5.02 17.20
C SER A 368 11.31 -4.49 18.62
N THR A 369 12.41 -3.82 18.90
CA THR A 369 12.67 -3.12 20.15
C THR A 369 13.54 -1.91 19.89
N VAL A 370 13.56 -0.99 20.84
CA VAL A 370 14.49 0.14 20.85
C VAL A 370 15.57 -0.17 21.86
N VAL A 371 16.84 -0.01 21.45
CA VAL A 371 17.99 -0.13 22.36
C VAL A 371 18.73 1.19 22.45
N TYR A 372 19.25 1.46 23.64
CA TYR A 372 19.99 2.67 23.95
C TYR A 372 21.45 2.29 24.15
N LEU A 373 22.30 2.68 23.22
CA LEU A 373 23.74 2.62 23.40
C LEU A 373 24.14 3.84 24.23
N GLY A 374 24.50 3.64 25.50
CA GLY A 374 24.73 4.73 26.43
C GLY A 374 23.47 5.55 26.74
N ASP A 375 23.63 6.69 27.40
CA ASP A 375 22.57 7.65 27.72
C ASP A 375 23.01 9.06 27.33
N ILE A 376 22.43 9.58 26.25
CA ILE A 376 22.73 10.91 25.73
C ILE A 376 22.33 12.04 26.70
N ASN A 377 21.28 11.83 27.49
CA ASN A 377 20.78 12.86 28.42
C ASN A 377 21.69 12.98 29.65
N GLN A 378 22.39 11.90 30.00
CA GLN A 378 23.33 11.86 31.10
C GLN A 378 24.80 11.98 30.65
N GLY A 379 25.05 12.12 29.34
CA GLY A 379 26.41 12.14 28.78
C GLY A 379 27.17 10.81 28.89
N VAL A 380 26.46 9.71 29.15
CA VAL A 380 27.04 8.37 29.28
C VAL A 380 27.23 7.78 27.88
N VAL A 381 28.47 7.45 27.53
CA VAL A 381 28.83 6.81 26.26
C VAL A 381 29.15 5.34 26.47
N ALA A 382 28.83 4.50 25.50
CA ALA A 382 29.12 3.06 25.53
C ALA A 382 29.64 2.60 24.16
N ASN A 383 30.40 1.50 24.16
CA ASN A 383 30.81 0.82 22.92
C ASN A 383 29.78 -0.24 22.50
N SER A 384 29.09 -0.86 23.46
CA SER A 384 28.17 -1.95 23.20
C SER A 384 26.93 -1.91 24.09
N VAL A 385 25.85 -2.51 23.61
CA VAL A 385 24.59 -2.71 24.31
C VAL A 385 24.03 -4.09 23.96
N ASP A 386 23.50 -4.79 24.96
CA ASP A 386 22.85 -6.09 24.75
C ASP A 386 21.40 -5.93 24.28
N TYR A 387 20.93 -6.91 23.53
CA TYR A 387 19.53 -7.01 23.13
C TYR A 387 19.04 -8.45 23.24
N SER A 388 17.73 -8.60 23.39
CA SER A 388 17.09 -9.91 23.38
C SER A 388 15.69 -9.82 22.80
N PHE A 389 15.33 -10.82 22.00
CA PHE A 389 13.98 -11.09 21.57
C PHE A 389 13.52 -12.41 22.16
N THR A 390 12.29 -12.47 22.63
CA THR A 390 11.65 -13.69 23.11
C THR A 390 10.46 -14.04 22.22
N ASN A 391 10.04 -15.30 22.30
CA ASN A 391 8.84 -15.79 21.65
C ASN A 391 8.85 -15.59 20.13
N LEU A 392 9.99 -15.83 19.48
CA LEU A 392 10.07 -15.89 18.02
C LEU A 392 9.47 -17.22 17.53
N PRO A 393 8.65 -17.21 16.47
CA PRO A 393 8.13 -18.44 15.87
C PRO A 393 9.22 -19.45 15.51
N GLU A 394 8.86 -20.73 15.55
CA GLU A 394 9.74 -21.80 15.09
C GLU A 394 9.74 -21.96 13.57
N GLY A 395 10.72 -22.68 13.03
CA GLY A 395 10.71 -23.13 11.63
C GLY A 395 11.04 -22.07 10.59
N GLU A 396 11.23 -20.82 11.01
CA GLU A 396 11.50 -19.68 10.15
C GLU A 396 12.99 -19.31 10.13
N PHE A 397 13.36 -18.56 9.10
CA PHE A 397 14.64 -17.88 9.03
C PHE A 397 14.42 -16.39 9.10
N TYR A 398 15.29 -15.75 9.85
CA TYR A 398 15.17 -14.37 10.24
C TYR A 398 16.38 -13.57 9.79
N THR A 399 16.14 -12.29 9.54
CA THR A 399 17.17 -11.28 9.37
C THR A 399 17.03 -10.28 10.52
N LEU A 400 18.07 -10.13 11.32
CA LEU A 400 18.20 -9.05 12.29
C LEU A 400 18.70 -7.80 11.58
N THR A 401 17.99 -6.70 11.73
CA THR A 401 18.38 -5.38 11.25
C THR A 401 18.51 -4.42 12.43
N VAL A 402 19.52 -3.54 12.35
CA VAL A 402 19.79 -2.51 13.36
C VAL A 402 19.89 -1.18 12.62
N ASN A 403 18.95 -0.28 12.90
CA ASN A 403 18.87 1.01 12.23
C ASN A 403 19.03 2.13 13.26
N GLY A 404 19.82 3.15 12.94
CA GLY A 404 19.89 4.37 13.76
C GLY A 404 18.59 5.16 13.67
N ARG A 405 18.09 5.64 14.80
CA ARG A 405 16.84 6.42 14.85
C ARG A 405 17.03 7.91 14.53
N LEU A 406 18.22 8.44 14.77
CA LEU A 406 18.54 9.85 14.54
C LEU A 406 19.14 10.04 13.14
N PHE A 407 18.58 10.98 12.38
CA PHE A 407 19.12 11.40 11.10
C PHE A 407 20.12 12.56 11.27
N PRO A 408 21.23 12.58 10.51
CA PRO A 408 21.69 11.53 9.61
C PRO A 408 22.13 10.28 10.38
N ILE A 409 21.89 9.10 9.80
CA ILE A 409 22.24 7.82 10.42
C ILE A 409 23.77 7.72 10.48
N LYS A 410 24.33 7.72 11.69
CA LYS A 410 25.79 7.75 11.91
C LYS A 410 26.45 6.38 11.77
N TYR A 411 25.73 5.30 12.05
CA TYR A 411 26.28 3.95 12.06
C TYR A 411 25.42 2.99 11.24
N ALA A 412 26.09 2.11 10.50
CA ALA A 412 25.47 1.05 9.71
C ALA A 412 26.20 -0.27 9.95
N GLY A 413 25.45 -1.36 10.03
CA GLY A 413 25.97 -2.71 10.16
C GLY A 413 25.36 -3.62 9.11
N ARG A 414 26.03 -4.75 8.85
CA ARG A 414 25.44 -5.82 8.04
C ARG A 414 24.31 -6.46 8.83
N PRO A 415 23.12 -6.65 8.23
CA PRO A 415 22.08 -7.49 8.81
C PRO A 415 22.60 -8.91 9.06
N ILE A 416 22.13 -9.54 10.13
CA ILE A 416 22.51 -10.92 10.48
C ILE A 416 21.38 -11.85 10.12
N ARG A 417 21.66 -12.91 9.37
CA ARG A 417 20.70 -13.97 9.10
C ARG A 417 20.86 -15.10 10.11
N PHE A 418 19.75 -15.57 10.67
CA PHE A 418 19.76 -16.67 11.63
C PHE A 418 18.47 -17.52 11.53
N PRO A 419 18.51 -18.80 11.94
CA PRO A 419 19.73 -19.56 12.20
C PRO A 419 20.53 -19.78 10.90
N ASP A 420 21.78 -20.20 11.04
CA ASP A 420 22.57 -20.67 9.89
C ASP A 420 21.86 -21.84 9.22
N ALA A 421 21.58 -21.73 7.92
CA ALA A 421 20.89 -22.75 7.15
C ALA A 421 21.68 -24.06 7.03
N ALA A 422 23.01 -24.01 7.16
CA ALA A 422 23.84 -25.22 7.19
C ALA A 422 23.66 -26.01 8.49
N LEU A 423 23.45 -25.32 9.62
CA LEU A 423 23.33 -25.92 10.95
C LEU A 423 21.88 -26.23 11.32
N SER A 424 20.93 -25.42 10.84
CA SER A 424 19.50 -25.63 11.00
C SER A 424 18.76 -25.45 9.67
N PRO A 425 18.72 -26.48 8.81
CA PRO A 425 18.11 -26.40 7.49
C PRO A 425 16.59 -26.14 7.53
N ASN A 426 15.98 -26.38 8.68
CA ASN A 426 14.55 -26.24 8.92
C ASN A 426 14.21 -25.00 9.77
N GLY A 427 15.06 -23.97 9.79
CA GLY A 427 14.79 -22.71 10.49
C GLY A 427 15.01 -22.79 12.00
N LEU A 428 14.53 -21.80 12.75
CA LEU A 428 14.78 -21.65 14.18
C LEU A 428 14.15 -22.82 14.98
N LYS A 429 14.98 -23.55 15.74
CA LYS A 429 14.57 -24.73 16.54
C LYS A 429 15.14 -24.76 17.96
N SER A 430 15.87 -23.73 18.35
CA SER A 430 16.45 -23.59 19.68
C SER A 430 16.70 -22.12 19.96
N ASN A 431 16.88 -21.78 21.23
CA ASN A 431 17.34 -20.46 21.60
C ASN A 431 18.73 -20.21 21.01
N LEU A 432 18.97 -18.99 20.53
CA LEU A 432 20.26 -18.56 20.04
C LEU A 432 20.79 -17.43 20.91
N THR A 433 22.07 -17.48 21.24
CA THR A 433 22.79 -16.39 21.90
C THR A 433 23.92 -15.92 20.99
N ALA A 434 24.62 -14.87 21.39
CA ALA A 434 25.77 -14.33 20.67
C ALA A 434 25.50 -13.95 19.20
N GLN A 435 24.27 -13.52 18.89
CA GLN A 435 23.94 -12.95 17.58
C GLN A 435 24.44 -11.50 17.49
N ASN A 436 25.75 -11.31 17.50
CA ASN A 436 26.35 -10.00 17.72
C ASN A 436 26.44 -9.17 16.43
N VAL A 437 25.97 -7.93 16.47
CA VAL A 437 26.01 -6.98 15.35
C VAL A 437 27.13 -5.96 15.60
N THR A 438 28.08 -5.88 14.68
CA THR A 438 29.09 -4.81 14.68
C THR A 438 28.68 -3.70 13.70
N LEU A 439 28.57 -2.48 14.22
CA LEU A 439 28.24 -1.29 13.46
C LEU A 439 29.51 -0.48 13.16
N LYS A 440 29.65 -0.04 11.92
CA LYS A 440 30.71 0.90 11.49
C LYS A 440 30.11 2.27 11.25
N ARG A 441 30.94 3.33 11.24
CA ARG A 441 30.47 4.67 10.83
C ARG A 441 29.94 4.61 9.40
N ALA A 442 28.67 4.93 9.21
CA ALA A 442 28.01 4.85 7.92
C ALA A 442 28.68 5.78 6.91
N ALA A 443 28.68 5.35 5.64
CA ALA A 443 29.11 6.19 4.53
C ALA A 443 27.91 6.69 3.73
N TYR A 444 28.12 7.74 2.94
CA TYR A 444 27.11 8.32 2.05
C TYR A 444 27.74 8.60 0.68
N LEU A 445 26.98 8.38 -0.38
CA LEU A 445 27.30 8.89 -1.72
C LEU A 445 26.48 10.15 -1.96
N THR A 446 27.13 11.22 -2.40
CA THR A 446 26.48 12.48 -2.73
C THR A 446 26.88 12.93 -4.11
N GLY A 447 26.05 13.72 -4.75
CA GLY A 447 26.40 14.31 -6.04
C GLY A 447 25.30 15.27 -6.50
N ARG A 448 25.47 15.82 -7.69
CA ARG A 448 24.49 16.72 -8.30
C ARG A 448 24.21 16.28 -9.73
N LEU A 449 22.95 16.45 -10.14
CA LEU A 449 22.56 16.13 -11.51
C LEU A 449 22.74 17.36 -12.39
N LYS A 450 23.33 17.13 -13.56
CA LYS A 450 23.42 18.12 -14.64
C LYS A 450 22.58 17.62 -15.79
N ASP A 451 21.68 18.45 -16.29
CA ASP A 451 20.98 18.17 -17.53
C ASP A 451 21.98 18.20 -18.70
N GLY A 452 22.09 17.08 -19.43
CA GLY A 452 23.00 16.95 -20.56
C GLY A 452 22.61 17.81 -21.77
N GLY A 453 21.33 18.18 -21.90
CA GLY A 453 20.84 19.00 -23.03
C GLY A 453 21.10 20.48 -22.83
N THR A 454 20.73 21.02 -21.66
CA THR A 454 20.86 22.45 -21.34
C THR A 454 22.16 22.82 -20.65
N GLY A 455 22.82 21.85 -20.01
CA GLY A 455 23.97 22.09 -19.14
C GLY A 455 23.61 22.68 -17.78
N GLU A 456 22.33 22.87 -17.48
CA GLU A 456 21.89 23.38 -16.18
C GLU A 456 21.98 22.32 -15.09
N MET A 457 22.22 22.77 -13.85
CA MET A 457 22.16 21.88 -12.69
C MET A 457 20.69 21.68 -12.29
N ILE A 458 20.30 20.43 -12.05
CA ILE A 458 19.00 20.10 -11.47
C ILE A 458 19.06 20.38 -9.97
N ARG A 459 18.21 21.27 -9.50
CA ARG A 459 18.05 21.77 -8.14
C ARG A 459 16.57 21.72 -7.76
N ALA A 460 16.24 22.15 -6.55
CA ALA A 460 14.86 22.19 -6.08
C ALA A 460 13.90 22.94 -7.04
N ALA A 461 14.35 24.06 -7.63
CA ALA A 461 13.52 24.90 -8.50
C ALA A 461 13.11 24.23 -9.83
N ASN A 462 13.91 23.30 -10.34
CA ASN A 462 13.68 22.59 -11.61
C ASN A 462 13.65 21.06 -11.42
N ALA A 463 13.39 20.57 -10.20
CA ALA A 463 13.32 19.13 -9.90
C ALA A 463 12.19 18.41 -10.66
N THR A 464 11.17 19.14 -11.12
CA THR A 464 10.06 18.63 -11.94
C THR A 464 10.51 18.13 -13.32
N LEU A 465 11.71 18.53 -13.78
CA LEU A 465 12.34 17.95 -14.96
C LEU A 465 12.59 16.45 -14.80
N LEU A 466 12.82 15.96 -13.58
CA LEU A 466 12.87 14.54 -13.30
C LEU A 466 11.44 13.97 -13.26
N ALA A 467 11.22 12.80 -13.85
CA ALA A 467 9.95 12.08 -13.74
C ALA A 467 9.69 11.55 -12.30
N PRO A 468 8.43 11.36 -11.85
CA PRO A 468 8.11 10.89 -10.50
C PRO A 468 8.68 9.52 -10.13
N ASN A 469 8.95 8.71 -11.14
CA ASN A 469 9.56 7.40 -10.98
C ASN A 469 11.10 7.41 -11.17
N PHE A 470 11.74 8.59 -11.23
CA PHE A 470 13.19 8.72 -11.24
C PHE A 470 13.76 8.34 -9.87
N ARG A 471 14.73 7.43 -9.86
CA ARG A 471 15.34 6.90 -8.63
C ARG A 471 16.85 6.92 -8.73
N ILE A 472 17.49 7.21 -7.61
CA ILE A 472 18.93 7.07 -7.41
C ILE A 472 19.13 5.98 -6.36
N SER A 473 19.85 4.92 -6.70
CA SER A 473 20.02 3.76 -5.83
C SER A 473 21.45 3.23 -5.88
N ALA A 474 21.98 2.80 -4.74
CA ALA A 474 23.26 2.11 -4.64
C ALA A 474 23.01 0.62 -4.37
N THR A 475 23.63 -0.24 -5.17
CA THR A 475 23.54 -1.71 -5.03
C THR A 475 24.92 -2.29 -4.82
N ALA A 476 25.11 -3.08 -3.76
CA ALA A 476 26.36 -3.73 -3.47
C ALA A 476 26.70 -4.77 -4.53
N ASN A 477 27.95 -4.75 -5.00
CA ASN A 477 28.48 -5.66 -5.99
C ASN A 477 29.90 -6.15 -5.58
N PRO A 478 30.07 -7.41 -5.15
CA PRO A 478 29.06 -8.46 -5.08
C PRO A 478 27.95 -8.17 -4.05
N TRP A 479 26.77 -8.78 -4.25
CA TRP A 479 25.62 -8.60 -3.37
C TRP A 479 25.96 -8.99 -1.93
N THR A 480 25.61 -8.11 -0.99
CA THR A 480 25.60 -8.38 0.45
C THR A 480 24.24 -8.01 1.01
N GLU A 481 23.81 -8.69 2.08
CA GLU A 481 22.58 -8.34 2.78
C GLU A 481 22.66 -6.90 3.30
N GLY A 482 21.55 -6.15 3.14
CA GLY A 482 21.50 -4.71 3.45
C GLY A 482 22.28 -3.83 2.46
N GLY A 483 22.85 -4.41 1.40
CA GLY A 483 23.65 -3.71 0.40
C GLY A 483 22.84 -2.96 -0.67
N TYR A 484 21.54 -2.75 -0.49
CA TYR A 484 20.71 -1.98 -1.41
C TYR A 484 20.11 -0.77 -0.70
N VAL A 485 20.36 0.43 -1.22
CA VAL A 485 19.88 1.68 -0.65
C VAL A 485 19.37 2.58 -1.75
N VAL A 486 18.23 3.24 -1.52
CA VAL A 486 17.66 4.23 -2.43
C VAL A 486 17.75 5.60 -1.77
N ALA A 487 18.11 6.63 -2.53
CA ALA A 487 18.04 8.01 -2.08
C ALA A 487 16.63 8.34 -1.58
N ALA A 488 16.54 9.10 -0.49
CA ALA A 488 15.25 9.57 -0.01
C ALA A 488 14.58 10.45 -1.05
N ALA A 489 13.27 10.25 -1.25
CA ALA A 489 12.46 11.19 -2.00
C ALA A 489 12.30 12.47 -1.17
N SER A 490 12.59 13.63 -1.77
CA SER A 490 12.55 14.94 -1.12
C SER A 490 11.69 15.90 -1.94
N ILE A 491 12.28 16.78 -2.76
CA ILE A 491 11.53 17.84 -3.45
C ILE A 491 10.56 17.23 -4.46
N SER A 492 9.25 17.46 -4.28
CA SER A 492 8.19 16.92 -5.15
C SER A 492 8.31 15.41 -5.38
N ALA A 493 8.66 14.65 -4.33
CA ALA A 493 8.90 13.21 -4.36
C ALA A 493 10.06 12.77 -5.29
N ARG A 494 11.03 13.65 -5.57
CA ARG A 494 12.24 13.34 -6.34
C ARG A 494 13.46 13.17 -5.45
N PRO A 495 14.48 12.40 -5.87
CA PRO A 495 15.68 12.15 -5.08
C PRO A 495 16.69 13.32 -5.13
N ILE A 496 16.19 14.56 -5.00
CA ILE A 496 16.99 15.79 -4.93
C ILE A 496 16.54 16.58 -3.70
N GLU A 497 17.51 16.99 -2.90
CA GLU A 497 17.29 17.77 -1.68
C GLU A 497 17.30 19.28 -1.96
N GLY A 498 16.89 20.08 -0.97
CA GLY A 498 16.74 21.53 -1.13
C GLY A 498 18.02 22.27 -1.54
N ASP A 499 19.20 21.70 -1.21
CA ASP A 499 20.52 22.22 -1.58
C ASP A 499 21.01 21.76 -2.97
N GLY A 500 20.17 21.02 -3.70
CA GLY A 500 20.44 20.50 -5.03
C GLY A 500 21.32 19.26 -5.07
N TYR A 501 21.67 18.68 -3.92
CA TYR A 501 22.37 17.39 -3.87
C TYR A 501 21.38 16.24 -3.83
N PHE A 502 21.79 15.09 -4.36
CA PHE A 502 21.25 13.80 -3.92
C PHE A 502 22.14 13.22 -2.83
N ARG A 503 21.54 12.44 -1.92
CA ARG A 503 22.26 11.68 -0.91
C ARG A 503 21.77 10.24 -0.89
N VAL A 504 22.69 9.29 -1.04
CA VAL A 504 22.41 7.85 -0.93
C VAL A 504 23.13 7.30 0.29
N GLY A 505 22.36 6.85 1.26
CA GLY A 505 22.87 6.21 2.46
C GLY A 505 21.77 6.02 3.50
N PRO A 506 22.11 5.44 4.66
CA PRO A 506 23.45 5.03 5.08
C PRO A 506 23.95 3.79 4.31
N LEU A 507 25.22 3.80 3.91
CA LEU A 507 25.90 2.66 3.27
C LEU A 507 26.77 1.90 4.27
N ILE A 508 26.80 0.57 4.13
CA ILE A 508 27.73 -0.29 4.88
C ILE A 508 29.15 -0.03 4.33
N PRO A 509 30.10 0.45 5.16
CA PRO A 509 31.45 0.75 4.70
C PRO A 509 32.21 -0.49 4.21
N ASP A 510 33.28 -0.25 3.44
CA ASP A 510 34.17 -1.27 2.87
C ASP A 510 33.49 -2.26 1.91
N VAL A 511 32.22 -2.03 1.56
CA VAL A 511 31.47 -2.72 0.52
C VAL A 511 31.54 -1.88 -0.75
N SER A 512 31.71 -2.54 -1.90
CA SER A 512 31.68 -1.89 -3.21
C SER A 512 30.23 -1.77 -3.68
N TYR A 513 29.82 -0.59 -4.14
CA TYR A 513 28.48 -0.29 -4.63
C TYR A 513 28.52 0.22 -6.07
N ASP A 514 27.51 -0.18 -6.83
CA ASP A 514 27.16 0.43 -8.11
C ASP A 514 26.02 1.42 -7.87
N LEU A 515 26.27 2.70 -8.14
CA LEU A 515 25.29 3.77 -8.04
C LEU A 515 24.56 3.89 -9.38
N ARG A 516 23.25 3.62 -9.38
CA ARG A 516 22.38 3.71 -10.56
C ARG A 516 21.41 4.87 -10.42
N LEU A 517 21.32 5.68 -11.47
CA LEU A 517 20.40 6.79 -11.63
C LEU A 517 19.52 6.49 -12.84
N ALA A 518 18.23 6.24 -12.63
CA ALA A 518 17.35 5.82 -13.71
C ALA A 518 15.87 6.08 -13.41
N GLN A 519 15.07 6.18 -14.47
CA GLN A 519 13.61 6.09 -14.39
C GLN A 519 13.19 4.62 -14.43
N ALA A 520 12.19 4.24 -13.64
CA ALA A 520 11.70 2.86 -13.63
C ALA A 520 11.00 2.48 -14.95
N THR A 521 10.26 3.43 -15.52
CA THR A 521 9.48 3.27 -16.76
C THR A 521 9.41 4.59 -17.51
N TRP A 522 9.14 4.56 -18.80
CA TRP A 522 8.81 5.77 -19.57
C TRP A 522 7.29 5.92 -19.62
N ASP A 523 6.78 7.08 -19.22
CA ASP A 523 5.35 7.37 -19.20
C ASP A 523 5.09 8.68 -19.97
N PRO A 524 4.31 8.64 -21.08
CA PRO A 524 3.92 9.84 -21.82
C PRO A 524 3.24 10.91 -20.97
N ASN A 525 2.55 10.53 -19.89
CA ASN A 525 1.89 11.47 -18.99
C ASN A 525 2.90 12.31 -18.19
N PHE A 526 4.05 11.74 -17.82
CA PHE A 526 5.11 12.51 -17.14
C PHE A 526 5.72 13.55 -18.09
N LEU A 527 5.88 13.22 -19.36
CA LEU A 527 6.32 14.18 -20.38
C LEU A 527 5.31 15.31 -20.57
N ALA A 528 4.01 14.98 -20.62
CA ALA A 528 2.94 15.97 -20.71
C ALA A 528 2.91 16.92 -19.49
N SER A 529 3.37 16.44 -18.32
CA SER A 529 3.51 17.25 -17.10
C SER A 529 4.81 18.06 -17.01
N GLY A 530 5.64 18.08 -18.06
CA GLY A 530 6.87 18.86 -18.14
C GLY A 530 8.14 18.14 -17.64
N SER A 531 8.07 16.84 -17.31
CA SER A 531 9.28 16.04 -17.05
C SER A 531 10.00 15.66 -18.36
N GLN A 532 11.27 15.32 -18.25
CA GLN A 532 12.11 14.82 -19.33
C GLN A 532 12.50 13.35 -19.07
N ASN A 533 12.82 12.63 -20.15
CA ASN A 533 13.38 11.29 -20.08
C ASN A 533 14.90 11.36 -20.08
N TYR A 534 15.53 10.80 -19.04
CA TYR A 534 16.97 10.73 -18.93
C TYR A 534 17.46 9.30 -19.18
N ALA A 535 18.57 9.18 -19.93
CA ALA A 535 19.25 7.90 -20.08
C ALA A 535 19.76 7.41 -18.71
N PRO A 536 19.65 6.10 -18.41
CA PRO A 536 20.13 5.56 -17.15
C PRO A 536 21.66 5.69 -17.05
N VAL A 537 22.14 6.17 -15.92
CA VAL A 537 23.58 6.27 -15.61
C VAL A 537 23.92 5.28 -14.50
N THR A 538 25.04 4.59 -14.64
CA THR A 538 25.58 3.73 -13.57
C THR A 538 27.03 4.10 -13.32
N ILE A 539 27.36 4.40 -12.08
CA ILE A 539 28.73 4.65 -11.60
C ILE A 539 29.12 3.46 -10.72
N SER A 540 29.95 2.59 -11.26
CA SER A 540 30.33 1.34 -10.60
C SER A 540 31.51 1.48 -9.65
N GLY A 541 31.66 0.50 -8.74
CA GLY A 541 32.87 0.34 -7.92
C GLY A 541 33.05 1.36 -6.80
N GLN A 542 31.98 2.03 -6.36
CA GLN A 542 32.04 2.98 -5.26
C GLN A 542 32.22 2.23 -3.94
N LYS A 543 33.46 2.21 -3.45
CA LYS A 543 33.83 1.60 -2.17
C LYS A 543 34.16 2.68 -1.13
N PRO A 544 33.16 3.25 -0.44
CA PRO A 544 33.40 4.25 0.57
C PRO A 544 33.97 3.64 1.86
N THR A 545 34.82 4.41 2.51
CA THR A 545 35.45 4.11 3.80
C THR A 545 34.54 4.52 4.97
N PRO A 546 34.76 4.00 6.20
CA PRO A 546 33.90 4.31 7.33
C PRO A 546 33.80 5.82 7.63
N GLY A 547 32.58 6.37 7.60
CA GLY A 547 32.31 7.79 7.84
C GLY A 547 32.54 8.71 6.64
N GLU A 548 32.88 8.16 5.46
CA GLU A 548 33.09 8.95 4.25
C GLU A 548 31.77 9.46 3.68
N ILE A 549 31.70 10.76 3.37
CA ILE A 549 30.72 11.34 2.47
C ILE A 549 31.45 11.50 1.14
N ARG A 550 31.25 10.55 0.22
CA ARG A 550 31.91 10.53 -1.07
C ARG A 550 31.08 11.29 -2.09
N ASP A 551 31.65 12.36 -2.60
CA ASP A 551 31.11 13.07 -3.75
C ASP A 551 31.42 12.28 -5.03
N VAL A 552 30.38 11.96 -5.81
CA VAL A 552 30.49 11.25 -7.09
C VAL A 552 30.31 12.17 -8.29
N GLY A 553 30.21 13.48 -8.08
CA GLY A 553 30.03 14.50 -9.11
C GLY A 553 28.71 15.24 -9.01
#